data_AF-A0A9P1GH33-F1
#
_entry.id   AF-A0A9P1GH33-F1
#
_cell.length_a   1.000
_cell.length_b   1.000
_cell.length_c   1.000
_cell.angle_alpha   90.00
_cell.angle_beta   90.00
_cell.angle_gamma   90.00
#
_symmetry.space_group_name_H-M   'P 1'
#
loop_
_entity.id
_entity.type
_entity.pdbx_description
1 polymer ?
#
loop_
_entity_poly.entity_id
_entity_poly.type
_entity_poly.pdbx_seq_one_letter_code
_entity_poly.pdbx_strand_id
1 'polypeptide(L)'
;SPGGILYPDFSSYAWPESECPSEAVGSHVWARAAARISSRASGWQEKSEQLFWRGAATSSYRKQVVPDIAALPFANVSVMTWVVGSAGQRQVVSSGDNSCVPIDEWCQHKYLANLPGHTMALALKYRLLCGSVVVSSPLMYHEWYYSQLKDQEHFVSVDFTWSSAADVLAALRGNPGLAEGIGARAREWAESHLTEDGFDCYWLQLIRLAQQHFPAPQLSSASLPIEAVALGHGHHALEGPLEVPQRQRMDVITVIPARAKDVELMDYARSTWL
;
A
#
# COMPACT_ATOMS: atom_id res chain seq x y z
N SER A 1 -19.75 15.66 1.48
CA SER A 1 -18.65 15.25 2.38
C SER A 1 -17.41 15.99 1.94
N PRO A 2 -16.61 16.59 2.83
CA PRO A 2 -15.39 17.28 2.39
C PRO A 2 -14.49 16.24 1.74
N GLY A 3 -14.33 16.34 0.42
CA GLY A 3 -13.54 15.39 -0.35
C GLY A 3 -12.09 15.47 0.08
N GLY A 4 -11.50 14.34 0.44
CA GLY A 4 -10.06 14.25 0.62
C GLY A 4 -9.37 14.32 -0.74
N ILE A 5 -8.20 14.95 -0.78
CA ILE A 5 -7.30 14.89 -1.94
C ILE A 5 -6.48 13.62 -1.82
N LEU A 6 -6.58 12.73 -2.82
CA LEU A 6 -5.83 11.49 -2.87
C LEU A 6 -4.39 11.73 -3.34
N TYR A 7 -3.44 11.05 -2.72
CA TYR A 7 -2.01 11.14 -3.02
C TYR A 7 -1.33 9.76 -2.87
N PRO A 8 -0.14 9.53 -3.45
CA PRO A 8 0.64 8.33 -3.22
C PRO A 8 1.05 8.21 -1.75
N ASP A 9 0.53 7.19 -1.09
CA ASP A 9 0.74 6.98 0.34
C ASP A 9 2.22 6.65 0.67
N PHE A 10 2.57 6.62 1.96
CA PHE A 10 3.94 6.37 2.43
C PHE A 10 4.54 5.05 1.92
N SER A 11 3.72 4.02 1.69
CA SER A 11 4.18 2.73 1.18
C SER A 11 4.56 2.75 -0.30
N SER A 12 4.35 3.88 -0.99
CA SER A 12 4.91 4.14 -2.32
C SER A 12 6.42 4.36 -2.28
N TYR A 13 6.98 4.68 -1.10
CA TYR A 13 8.42 4.65 -0.85
C TYR A 13 8.83 3.38 -0.08
N ALA A 14 8.23 3.12 1.08
CA ALA A 14 8.54 1.94 1.88
C ALA A 14 7.40 1.52 2.81
N TRP A 15 7.24 0.21 3.03
CA TRP A 15 6.26 -0.35 3.96
C TRP A 15 6.88 -1.28 5.01
N PRO A 16 7.74 -0.76 5.90
CA PRO A 16 8.49 -1.58 6.85
C PRO A 16 7.58 -2.38 7.80
N GLU A 17 6.40 -1.86 8.13
CA GLU A 17 5.45 -2.55 9.01
C GLU A 17 4.93 -3.86 8.41
N SER A 18 5.02 -4.05 7.09
CA SER A 18 4.57 -5.29 6.44
C SER A 18 5.66 -6.35 6.30
N GLU A 19 6.90 -6.04 6.66
CA GLU A 19 8.04 -6.97 6.56
C GLU A 19 7.85 -8.17 7.49
N CYS A 20 8.05 -9.37 6.96
CA CYS A 20 8.08 -10.56 7.80
C CYS A 20 9.33 -10.57 8.68
N PRO A 21 9.28 -11.18 9.88
CA PRO A 21 10.42 -11.21 10.79
C PRO A 21 11.68 -11.88 10.21
N SER A 22 11.53 -12.73 9.20
CA SER A 22 12.60 -13.40 8.48
C SER A 22 13.24 -12.54 7.37
N GLU A 23 12.62 -11.43 7.00
CA GLU A 23 13.11 -10.56 5.92
C GLU A 23 14.15 -9.55 6.43
N ALA A 24 15.07 -9.17 5.55
CA ALA A 24 16.03 -8.12 5.86
C ALA A 24 15.30 -6.77 5.97
N VAL A 25 15.78 -5.89 6.85
CA VAL A 25 15.22 -4.55 7.02
C VAL A 25 15.24 -3.78 5.69
N GLY A 26 14.11 -3.17 5.33
CA GLY A 26 13.96 -2.44 4.07
C GLY A 26 13.74 -3.37 2.87
N SER A 27 13.32 -4.62 3.09
CA SER A 27 12.84 -5.52 2.04
C SER A 27 11.61 -4.97 1.34
N HIS A 28 10.81 -4.15 2.03
CA HIS A 28 9.59 -3.53 1.51
C HIS A 28 9.76 -2.04 1.14
N VAL A 29 11.00 -1.59 0.90
CA VAL A 29 11.24 -0.41 0.06
C VAL A 29 10.71 -0.72 -1.34
N TRP A 30 9.92 0.19 -1.92
CA TRP A 30 9.16 -0.05 -3.15
C TRP A 30 10.04 -0.61 -4.27
N ALA A 31 11.15 0.07 -4.60
CA ALA A 31 12.07 -0.36 -5.65
C ALA A 31 12.58 -1.80 -5.45
N ARG A 32 12.90 -2.18 -4.20
CA ARG A 32 13.40 -3.52 -3.86
C ARG A 32 12.30 -4.57 -3.93
N ALA A 33 11.12 -4.26 -3.39
CA ALA A 33 9.97 -5.16 -3.43
C ALA A 33 9.49 -5.39 -4.86
N ALA A 34 9.36 -4.34 -5.67
CA ALA A 34 8.99 -4.41 -7.07
C ALA A 34 10.00 -5.23 -7.90
N ALA A 35 11.31 -5.03 -7.68
CA ALA A 35 12.35 -5.82 -8.32
C ALA A 35 12.28 -7.30 -7.92
N ARG A 36 12.08 -7.61 -6.63
CA ARG A 36 11.90 -8.99 -6.15
C ARG A 36 10.68 -9.66 -6.78
N ILE A 37 9.52 -8.98 -6.75
CA ILE A 37 8.30 -9.47 -7.40
C ILE A 37 8.55 -9.76 -8.88
N SER A 38 9.17 -8.82 -9.60
CA SER A 38 9.49 -8.98 -11.02
C SER A 38 10.38 -10.19 -11.28
N SER A 39 11.37 -10.43 -10.41
CA SER A 39 12.27 -11.59 -10.50
C SER A 39 11.63 -12.94 -10.11
N ARG A 40 10.60 -12.91 -9.25
CA ARG A 40 9.91 -14.09 -8.71
C ARG A 40 8.62 -14.42 -9.44
N ALA A 41 8.11 -13.50 -10.26
CA ALA A 41 6.91 -13.71 -11.04
C ALA A 41 7.15 -14.79 -12.10
N SER A 42 6.92 -16.04 -11.69
CA SER A 42 6.94 -17.22 -12.55
C SER A 42 5.83 -17.17 -13.58
N GLY A 43 6.01 -17.94 -14.66
CA GLY A 43 4.99 -18.12 -15.69
C GLY A 43 3.69 -18.67 -15.08
N TRP A 44 2.54 -18.30 -15.66
CA TRP A 44 1.22 -18.64 -15.13
C TRP A 44 1.04 -20.14 -14.81
N GLN A 45 1.64 -21.02 -15.61
CA GLN A 45 1.54 -22.48 -15.45
C GLN A 45 2.24 -23.01 -14.19
N GLU A 46 3.21 -22.29 -13.65
CA GLU A 46 3.94 -22.68 -12.44
C GLU A 46 3.23 -22.22 -11.16
N LYS A 47 2.25 -21.33 -11.28
CA LYS A 47 1.52 -20.80 -10.13
C LYS A 47 0.50 -21.82 -9.61
N SER A 48 0.42 -21.94 -8.29
CA SER A 48 -0.60 -22.72 -7.57
C SER A 48 -2.02 -22.19 -7.87
N GLU A 49 -3.00 -23.09 -8.02
CA GLU A 49 -4.40 -22.74 -8.29
C GLU A 49 -5.18 -22.24 -7.07
N GLN A 50 -4.46 -22.03 -5.96
CA GLN A 50 -5.05 -21.57 -4.71
C GLN A 50 -5.44 -20.08 -4.76
N LEU A 51 -6.52 -19.74 -4.06
CA LEU A 51 -6.80 -18.36 -3.67
C LEU A 51 -5.95 -18.02 -2.46
N PHE A 52 -5.06 -17.04 -2.58
CA PHE A 52 -4.13 -16.68 -1.52
C PHE A 52 -4.42 -15.31 -0.91
N TRP A 53 -4.27 -15.24 0.41
CA TRP A 53 -4.28 -13.98 1.15
C TRP A 53 -3.56 -14.09 2.49
N ARG A 54 -2.78 -13.06 2.81
CA ARG A 54 -2.29 -12.77 4.16
C ARG A 54 -2.53 -11.29 4.45
N GLY A 55 -2.97 -11.01 5.67
CA GLY A 55 -3.13 -9.65 6.15
C GLY A 55 -3.70 -9.63 7.55
N ALA A 56 -3.53 -8.51 8.26
CA ALA A 56 -4.08 -8.38 9.58
C ALA A 56 -5.58 -8.09 9.59
N ALA A 57 -6.26 -8.47 10.68
CA ALA A 57 -7.67 -8.23 10.93
C ALA A 57 -7.96 -6.77 11.34
N THR A 58 -7.51 -5.83 10.51
CA THR A 58 -7.61 -4.37 10.71
C THR A 58 -9.01 -3.80 10.43
N SER A 59 -10.04 -4.62 10.25
CA SER A 59 -11.41 -4.13 10.07
C SER A 59 -12.40 -5.16 10.54
N SER A 60 -13.60 -4.70 10.94
CA SER A 60 -14.74 -5.59 11.18
C SER A 60 -15.05 -6.42 9.93
N TYR A 61 -14.91 -5.81 8.75
CA TYR A 61 -15.05 -6.48 7.46
C TYR A 61 -14.15 -7.71 7.33
N ARG A 62 -12.82 -7.56 7.49
CA ARG A 62 -11.88 -8.70 7.41
C ARG A 62 -12.18 -9.77 8.45
N LYS A 63 -12.56 -9.37 9.68
CA LYS A 63 -12.91 -10.33 10.74
C LYS A 63 -14.14 -11.18 10.38
N GLN A 64 -15.06 -10.64 9.59
CA GLN A 64 -16.26 -11.33 9.15
C GLN A 64 -15.99 -12.23 7.94
N VAL A 65 -15.36 -11.71 6.88
CA VAL A 65 -15.26 -12.45 5.61
C VAL A 65 -14.08 -13.41 5.53
N VAL A 66 -12.97 -13.16 6.23
CA VAL A 66 -11.77 -14.01 6.10
C VAL A 66 -12.02 -15.48 6.50
N PRO A 67 -12.75 -15.79 7.59
CA PRO A 67 -13.12 -17.18 7.89
C PRO A 67 -13.90 -17.87 6.76
N ASP A 68 -14.88 -17.17 6.17
CA ASP A 68 -15.71 -17.71 5.08
C ASP A 68 -14.88 -17.94 3.82
N ILE A 69 -13.98 -17.01 3.48
CA ILE A 69 -13.04 -17.15 2.35
C ILE A 69 -12.09 -18.34 2.60
N ALA A 70 -11.58 -18.50 3.82
CA ALA A 70 -10.68 -19.59 4.18
C ALA A 70 -11.36 -20.97 4.11
N ALA A 71 -12.69 -21.02 4.20
CA ALA A 71 -13.47 -22.25 4.03
C ALA A 71 -13.71 -22.62 2.54
N LEU A 72 -13.38 -21.76 1.58
CA LEU A 72 -13.54 -22.05 0.16
C LEU A 72 -12.57 -23.16 -0.30
N PRO A 73 -12.97 -23.99 -1.28
CA PRO A 73 -12.07 -24.95 -1.91
C PRO A 73 -10.84 -24.27 -2.50
N PHE A 74 -9.67 -24.85 -2.23
CA PHE A 74 -8.36 -24.33 -2.65
C PHE A 74 -8.05 -22.92 -2.11
N ALA A 75 -8.62 -22.52 -0.97
CA ALA A 75 -8.19 -21.31 -0.29
C ALA A 75 -6.94 -21.55 0.57
N ASN A 76 -5.98 -20.63 0.47
CA ASN A 76 -4.84 -20.49 1.35
C ASN A 76 -4.87 -19.06 1.91
N VAL A 77 -5.83 -18.81 2.78
CA VAL A 77 -6.18 -17.50 3.31
C VAL A 77 -6.09 -17.53 4.83
N SER A 78 -5.35 -16.58 5.42
CA SER A 78 -5.20 -16.52 6.88
C SER A 78 -4.94 -15.09 7.38
N VAL A 79 -5.45 -14.80 8.57
CA VAL A 79 -5.18 -13.56 9.30
C VAL A 79 -3.76 -13.59 9.86
N MET A 80 -3.05 -12.47 9.72
CA MET A 80 -1.78 -12.22 10.39
C MET A 80 -2.02 -11.47 11.70
N THR A 81 -1.21 -11.76 12.71
CA THR A 81 -1.22 -11.00 13.96
C THR A 81 -0.14 -9.91 13.93
N TRP A 82 -0.43 -8.77 14.54
CA TRP A 82 0.56 -7.74 14.83
C TRP A 82 1.16 -8.03 16.19
N VAL A 83 2.47 -7.91 16.34
CA VAL A 83 3.07 -7.72 17.67
C VAL A 83 3.95 -6.48 17.67
N VAL A 84 4.29 -6.05 18.86
CA VAL A 84 5.23 -4.95 19.03
C VAL A 84 6.60 -5.58 19.19
N GLY A 85 7.52 -5.28 18.27
CA GLY A 85 8.91 -5.70 18.36
C GLY A 85 9.59 -5.10 19.60
N SER A 86 10.74 -5.65 19.97
CA SER A 86 11.48 -5.27 21.19
C SER A 86 11.86 -3.78 21.28
N ALA A 87 11.94 -3.09 20.14
CA ALA A 87 12.22 -1.65 20.04
C ALA A 87 10.94 -0.77 19.98
N GLY A 88 9.75 -1.31 20.32
CA GLY A 88 8.49 -0.57 20.28
C GLY A 88 7.89 -0.38 18.88
N GLN A 89 8.57 -0.88 17.83
CA GLN A 89 8.09 -0.85 16.45
C GLN A 89 6.96 -1.87 16.30
N ARG A 90 5.80 -1.48 15.73
CA ARG A 90 4.79 -2.48 15.32
C ARG A 90 5.36 -3.29 14.17
N GLN A 91 5.63 -4.57 14.42
CA GLN A 91 6.08 -5.52 13.43
C GLN A 91 5.02 -6.61 13.28
N VAL A 92 4.79 -7.07 12.05
CA VAL A 92 3.94 -8.25 11.87
C VAL A 92 4.68 -9.43 12.50
N VAL A 93 4.14 -10.02 13.59
CA VAL A 93 4.56 -11.39 13.94
C VAL A 93 3.40 -12.34 14.00
N SER A 94 3.70 -13.46 13.36
CA SER A 94 2.89 -14.62 13.10
C SER A 94 2.18 -15.15 14.35
N SER A 95 0.92 -15.55 14.24
CA SER A 95 0.21 -16.29 15.31
C SER A 95 0.62 -17.78 15.39
N GLY A 96 1.85 -18.12 15.03
CA GLY A 96 2.34 -19.50 14.84
C GLY A 96 2.99 -19.72 13.46
N ASP A 97 3.62 -20.87 13.25
CA ASP A 97 4.50 -21.21 12.12
C ASP A 97 3.93 -20.80 10.74
N ASN A 98 4.61 -19.89 10.02
CA ASN A 98 4.34 -19.46 8.62
C ASN A 98 3.07 -18.65 8.30
N SER A 99 2.45 -17.93 9.24
CA SER A 99 1.36 -17.00 8.87
C SER A 99 1.85 -15.72 8.18
N CYS A 100 3.10 -15.31 8.41
CA CYS A 100 3.73 -14.24 7.61
C CYS A 100 4.36 -14.82 6.35
N VAL A 101 3.99 -14.29 5.19
CA VAL A 101 4.52 -14.70 3.88
C VAL A 101 5.03 -13.44 3.18
N PRO A 102 6.32 -13.41 2.76
CA PRO A 102 6.91 -12.29 2.02
C PRO A 102 6.08 -11.90 0.80
N ILE A 103 6.08 -10.60 0.46
CA ILE A 103 5.22 -10.04 -0.59
C ILE A 103 5.47 -10.69 -1.96
N ASP A 104 6.72 -10.99 -2.29
CA ASP A 104 7.12 -11.62 -3.55
C ASP A 104 6.71 -13.10 -3.63
N GLU A 105 6.54 -13.79 -2.51
CA GLU A 105 6.06 -15.17 -2.47
C GLU A 105 4.56 -15.28 -2.75
N TRP A 106 3.80 -14.18 -2.61
CA TRP A 106 2.38 -14.16 -2.99
C TRP A 106 2.21 -14.53 -4.47
N CYS A 107 3.16 -14.11 -5.32
CA CYS A 107 3.13 -14.30 -6.76
C CYS A 107 3.20 -15.76 -7.22
N GLN A 108 3.42 -16.71 -6.30
CA GLN A 108 3.33 -18.16 -6.57
C GLN A 108 1.89 -18.66 -6.73
N HIS A 109 0.88 -17.81 -6.52
CA HIS A 109 -0.54 -18.19 -6.58
C HIS A 109 -1.24 -17.53 -7.76
N LYS A 110 -2.10 -18.25 -8.47
CA LYS A 110 -2.88 -17.74 -9.61
C LYS A 110 -3.88 -16.67 -9.19
N TYR A 111 -4.41 -16.76 -7.96
CA TYR A 111 -5.47 -15.88 -7.47
C TYR A 111 -5.07 -15.22 -6.16
N LEU A 112 -5.15 -13.89 -6.10
CA LEU A 112 -4.81 -13.09 -4.93
C LEU A 112 -6.04 -12.32 -4.45
N ALA A 113 -6.52 -12.60 -3.23
CA ALA A 113 -7.64 -11.85 -2.70
C ALA A 113 -7.20 -10.41 -2.36
N ASN A 114 -8.04 -9.43 -2.60
CA ASN A 114 -7.88 -8.06 -2.14
C ASN A 114 -9.04 -7.70 -1.21
N LEU A 115 -8.71 -7.30 0.02
CA LEU A 115 -9.67 -7.01 1.08
C LEU A 115 -9.34 -5.65 1.71
N PRO A 116 -10.26 -4.68 1.76
CA PRO A 116 -10.03 -3.41 2.45
C PRO A 116 -9.77 -3.60 3.95
N GLY A 117 -8.95 -2.72 4.52
CA GLY A 117 -8.66 -2.65 5.95
C GLY A 117 -9.58 -1.65 6.65
N HIS A 118 -9.01 -0.85 7.55
CA HIS A 118 -9.70 0.35 8.05
C HIS A 118 -10.00 1.33 6.92
N THR A 119 -9.16 1.32 5.88
CA THR A 119 -9.25 2.15 4.69
C THR A 119 -8.87 1.30 3.45
N MET A 120 -8.22 1.90 2.45
CA MET A 120 -7.64 1.20 1.30
C MET A 120 -6.69 0.07 1.70
N ALA A 121 -6.51 -0.88 0.79
CA ALA A 121 -5.55 -1.95 0.94
C ALA A 121 -4.25 -1.56 0.24
N LEU A 122 -3.28 -1.03 1.01
CA LEU A 122 -1.93 -0.68 0.50
C LEU A 122 -1.23 -1.84 -0.22
N ALA A 123 -1.64 -3.06 0.08
CA ALA A 123 -1.09 -4.27 -0.49
C ALA A 123 -1.59 -4.58 -1.92
N LEU A 124 -2.55 -3.81 -2.47
CA LEU A 124 -3.10 -4.02 -3.81
C LEU A 124 -2.05 -3.78 -4.90
N LYS A 125 -1.28 -2.69 -4.82
CA LYS A 125 -0.20 -2.38 -5.78
C LYS A 125 0.80 -3.52 -5.98
N TYR A 126 1.18 -4.20 -4.90
CA TYR A 126 2.07 -5.36 -4.99
C TYR A 126 1.39 -6.60 -5.61
N ARG A 127 0.10 -6.82 -5.35
CA ARG A 127 -0.67 -7.92 -5.96
C ARG A 127 -0.79 -7.76 -7.47
N LEU A 128 -1.00 -6.52 -7.94
CA LEU A 128 -1.09 -6.21 -9.37
C LEU A 128 0.19 -6.59 -10.12
N LEU A 129 1.37 -6.44 -9.49
CA LEU A 129 2.67 -6.78 -10.09
C LEU A 129 2.92 -8.29 -10.26
N CYS A 130 2.15 -9.18 -9.60
CA CYS A 130 2.46 -10.61 -9.58
C CYS A 130 2.16 -11.36 -10.88
N GLY A 131 1.43 -10.76 -11.83
CA GLY A 131 0.86 -11.48 -12.97
C GLY A 131 -0.19 -12.52 -12.55
N SER A 132 -0.79 -12.32 -11.38
CA SER A 132 -1.86 -13.14 -10.81
C SER A 132 -3.19 -12.42 -10.98
N VAL A 133 -4.31 -13.15 -10.99
CA VAL A 133 -5.63 -12.52 -10.96
C VAL A 133 -5.89 -11.97 -9.57
N VAL A 134 -6.08 -10.66 -9.48
CA VAL A 134 -6.59 -10.04 -8.26
C VAL A 134 -8.10 -10.26 -8.20
N VAL A 135 -8.56 -10.95 -7.16
CA VAL A 135 -9.98 -11.12 -6.84
C VAL A 135 -10.32 -10.15 -5.72
N SER A 136 -11.22 -9.21 -5.94
CA SER A 136 -11.48 -8.12 -4.99
C SER A 136 -12.96 -8.07 -4.60
N SER A 137 -13.23 -7.81 -3.33
CA SER A 137 -14.52 -7.20 -2.97
C SER A 137 -14.64 -5.82 -3.64
N PRO A 138 -15.84 -5.20 -3.69
CA PRO A 138 -15.99 -3.86 -4.22
C PRO A 138 -15.01 -2.89 -3.54
N LEU A 139 -14.35 -2.05 -4.33
CA LEU A 139 -13.37 -1.07 -3.86
C LEU A 139 -14.09 0.09 -3.14
N MET A 140 -14.49 -0.14 -1.89
CA MET A 140 -15.23 0.82 -1.05
C MET A 140 -14.40 2.05 -0.63
N TYR A 141 -13.08 1.94 -0.69
CA TYR A 141 -12.13 3.01 -0.48
C TYR A 141 -11.36 3.25 -1.77
N HIS A 142 -10.89 4.47 -1.96
CA HIS A 142 -10.18 4.88 -3.16
C HIS A 142 -8.73 5.25 -2.85
N GLU A 143 -7.80 4.71 -3.63
CA GLU A 143 -6.48 5.32 -3.81
C GLU A 143 -6.46 6.12 -5.12
N TRP A 144 -5.46 6.98 -5.25
CA TRP A 144 -5.28 7.89 -6.39
C TRP A 144 -5.28 7.21 -7.76
N TYR A 145 -4.95 5.92 -7.83
CA TYR A 145 -4.90 5.13 -9.06
C TYR A 145 -6.10 4.21 -9.29
N TYR A 146 -6.98 4.02 -8.30
CA TYR A 146 -8.05 3.00 -8.38
C TYR A 146 -9.02 3.26 -9.53
N SER A 147 -9.25 4.52 -9.90
CA SER A 147 -10.14 4.90 -11.00
C SER A 147 -9.68 4.40 -12.38
N GLN A 148 -8.41 4.05 -12.52
CA GLN A 148 -7.84 3.50 -13.75
C GLN A 148 -7.96 1.96 -13.81
N LEU A 149 -8.16 1.31 -12.66
CA LEU A 149 -8.41 -0.11 -12.60
C LEU A 149 -9.83 -0.41 -13.05
N LYS A 150 -9.98 -1.47 -13.84
CA LYS A 150 -11.26 -1.88 -14.40
C LYS A 150 -11.49 -3.36 -14.12
N ASP A 151 -12.71 -3.67 -13.71
CA ASP A 151 -13.18 -5.04 -13.52
C ASP A 151 -13.11 -5.81 -14.85
N GLN A 152 -12.79 -7.10 -14.76
CA GLN A 152 -12.52 -8.02 -15.87
C GLN A 152 -11.31 -7.65 -16.76
N GLU A 153 -10.67 -6.50 -16.54
CA GLU A 153 -9.46 -6.08 -17.26
C GLU A 153 -8.20 -6.23 -16.39
N HIS A 154 -8.24 -5.69 -15.17
CA HIS A 154 -7.11 -5.64 -14.22
C HIS A 154 -7.36 -6.42 -12.92
N PHE A 155 -8.62 -6.68 -12.60
CA PHE A 155 -9.03 -7.47 -11.44
C PHE A 155 -10.43 -8.06 -11.71
N VAL A 156 -10.89 -8.95 -10.83
CA VAL A 156 -12.21 -9.57 -10.91
C VAL A 156 -12.96 -9.27 -9.62
N SER A 157 -14.15 -8.68 -9.72
CA SER A 157 -14.98 -8.42 -8.55
C SER A 157 -15.72 -9.67 -8.06
N VAL A 158 -15.83 -9.80 -6.75
CA VAL A 158 -16.83 -10.63 -6.06
C VAL A 158 -17.78 -9.72 -5.27
N ASP A 159 -18.89 -10.25 -4.80
CA ASP A 159 -19.77 -9.50 -3.93
C ASP A 159 -19.11 -9.18 -2.56
N PHE A 160 -19.71 -8.26 -1.81
CA PHE A 160 -19.14 -7.79 -0.56
C PHE A 160 -19.00 -8.90 0.50
N THR A 161 -19.89 -9.89 0.52
CA THR A 161 -19.83 -11.00 1.48
C THR A 161 -18.97 -12.17 0.98
N TRP A 162 -18.38 -12.08 -0.21
CA TRP A 162 -17.61 -13.16 -0.87
C TRP A 162 -18.44 -14.42 -1.16
N SER A 163 -19.77 -14.33 -1.12
CA SER A 163 -20.67 -15.45 -1.39
C SER A 163 -20.58 -15.97 -2.85
N SER A 164 -20.25 -15.09 -3.80
CA SER A 164 -20.05 -15.39 -5.22
C SER A 164 -18.62 -15.85 -5.54
N ALA A 165 -17.72 -15.88 -4.56
CA ALA A 165 -16.30 -16.16 -4.81
C ALA A 165 -16.06 -17.59 -5.32
N ALA A 166 -16.84 -18.56 -4.87
CA ALA A 166 -16.74 -19.95 -5.35
C ALA A 166 -17.01 -20.04 -6.85
N ASP A 167 -18.11 -19.43 -7.32
CA ASP A 167 -18.51 -19.44 -8.73
C ASP A 167 -17.53 -18.66 -9.60
N VAL A 168 -17.07 -17.50 -9.12
CA VAL A 168 -16.07 -16.68 -9.81
C VAL A 168 -14.75 -17.44 -9.98
N LEU A 169 -14.25 -18.09 -8.93
CA LEU A 169 -13.03 -18.89 -9.00
C LEU A 169 -13.19 -20.11 -9.90
N ALA A 170 -14.36 -20.76 -9.89
CA ALA A 170 -14.66 -21.87 -10.79
C ALA A 170 -14.66 -21.42 -12.26
N ALA A 171 -15.26 -20.26 -12.56
CA ALA A 171 -15.26 -19.68 -13.91
C ALA A 171 -13.85 -19.34 -14.40
N LEU A 172 -13.01 -18.76 -13.53
CA LEU A 172 -11.61 -18.46 -13.84
C LEU A 172 -10.78 -19.71 -14.10
N ARG A 173 -10.93 -20.75 -13.28
CA ARG A 173 -10.27 -22.05 -13.49
C ARG A 173 -10.74 -22.74 -14.77
N GLY A 174 -12.02 -22.61 -15.11
CA GLY A 174 -12.59 -23.12 -16.36
C GLY A 174 -12.11 -22.39 -17.62
N ASN A 175 -11.52 -21.19 -17.48
CA ASN A 175 -11.01 -20.40 -18.59
C ASN A 175 -9.61 -19.82 -18.29
N PRO A 176 -8.57 -20.69 -18.25
CA PRO A 176 -7.24 -20.29 -17.79
C PRO A 176 -6.58 -19.23 -18.67
N GLY A 177 -6.87 -19.19 -19.99
CA GLY A 177 -6.35 -18.16 -20.88
C GLY A 177 -6.94 -16.77 -20.60
N LEU A 178 -8.23 -16.71 -20.24
CA LEU A 178 -8.86 -15.46 -19.78
C LEU A 178 -8.27 -15.01 -18.44
N ALA A 179 -8.12 -15.93 -17.49
CA ALA A 179 -7.55 -15.62 -16.17
C ALA A 179 -6.10 -15.13 -16.28
N GLU A 180 -5.26 -15.82 -17.04
CA GLU A 180 -3.88 -15.39 -17.33
C GLU A 180 -3.84 -14.01 -17.97
N GLY A 181 -4.71 -13.75 -18.96
CA GLY A 181 -4.80 -12.45 -19.61
C GLY A 181 -5.17 -11.30 -18.66
N ILE A 182 -6.04 -11.53 -17.67
CA ILE A 182 -6.39 -10.53 -16.65
C ILE A 182 -5.16 -10.24 -15.78
N GLY A 183 -4.49 -11.28 -15.27
CA GLY A 183 -3.29 -11.11 -14.45
C GLY A 183 -2.16 -10.41 -15.20
N ALA A 184 -1.97 -10.73 -16.48
CA ALA A 184 -0.95 -10.11 -17.33
C ALA A 184 -1.21 -8.61 -17.55
N ARG A 185 -2.46 -8.22 -17.86
CA ARG A 185 -2.83 -6.79 -18.01
C ARG A 185 -2.70 -6.02 -16.71
N ALA A 186 -3.08 -6.62 -15.58
CA ALA A 186 -2.90 -6.03 -14.26
C ALA A 186 -1.42 -5.71 -13.99
N ARG A 187 -0.54 -6.66 -14.31
CA ARG A 187 0.91 -6.52 -14.18
C ARG A 187 1.46 -5.45 -15.10
N GLU A 188 1.13 -5.49 -16.39
CA GLU A 188 1.57 -4.49 -17.37
C GLU A 188 1.16 -3.08 -16.96
N TRP A 189 -0.09 -2.90 -16.51
CA TRP A 189 -0.57 -1.63 -16.01
C TRP A 189 0.22 -1.17 -14.77
N ALA A 190 0.45 -2.06 -13.81
CA ALA A 190 1.19 -1.73 -12.60
C ALA A 190 2.67 -1.40 -12.88
N GLU A 191 3.34 -2.17 -13.74
CA GLU A 191 4.74 -1.93 -14.13
C GLU A 191 4.92 -0.59 -14.87
N SER A 192 3.88 -0.13 -15.59
CA SER A 192 3.92 1.14 -16.32
C SER A 192 3.47 2.37 -15.51
N HIS A 193 2.58 2.19 -14.53
CA HIS A 193 1.97 3.33 -13.79
C HIS A 193 2.40 3.44 -12.33
N LEU A 194 2.82 2.34 -11.69
CA LEU A 194 3.23 2.31 -10.29
C LEU A 194 4.76 2.31 -10.19
N THR A 195 5.39 3.29 -10.82
CA THR A 195 6.85 3.48 -10.79
C THR A 195 7.23 4.57 -9.79
N GLU A 196 8.49 4.60 -9.35
CA GLU A 196 8.99 5.68 -8.49
C GLU A 196 8.79 7.05 -9.17
N ASP A 197 9.15 7.16 -10.46
CA ASP A 197 8.91 8.35 -11.27
C ASP A 197 7.41 8.70 -11.37
N GLY A 198 6.53 7.68 -11.46
CA GLY A 198 5.09 7.85 -11.49
C GLY A 198 4.53 8.44 -10.20
N PHE A 199 5.01 7.95 -9.05
CA PHE A 199 4.64 8.46 -7.74
C PHE A 199 5.12 9.90 -7.55
N ASP A 200 6.37 10.18 -7.91
CA ASP A 200 6.96 11.52 -7.82
C ASP A 200 6.26 12.51 -8.76
N CYS A 201 5.94 12.08 -9.98
CA CYS A 201 5.19 12.89 -10.94
C CYS A 201 3.81 13.26 -10.41
N TYR A 202 3.07 12.29 -9.84
CA TYR A 202 1.76 12.57 -9.26
C TYR A 202 1.86 13.58 -8.11
N TRP A 203 2.82 13.39 -7.20
CA TRP A 203 3.09 14.33 -6.10
C TRP A 203 3.42 15.74 -6.62
N LEU A 204 4.31 15.84 -7.60
CA LEU A 204 4.70 17.11 -8.19
C LEU A 204 3.51 17.83 -8.84
N GLN A 205 2.67 17.12 -9.58
CA GLN A 205 1.46 17.70 -10.17
C GLN A 205 0.47 18.14 -9.10
N LEU A 206 0.29 17.34 -8.06
CA LEU A 206 -0.60 17.68 -6.96
C LEU A 206 -0.14 18.96 -6.24
N ILE A 207 1.16 19.08 -5.95
CA ILE A 207 1.74 20.27 -5.30
C ILE A 207 1.59 21.50 -6.20
N ARG A 208 1.85 21.36 -7.52
CA ARG A 208 1.67 22.47 -8.48
C ARG A 208 0.22 22.95 -8.53
N LEU A 209 -0.75 22.03 -8.57
CA LEU A 209 -2.16 22.37 -8.50
C LEU A 209 -2.51 23.02 -7.17
N ALA A 210 -1.98 22.49 -6.07
CA ALA A 210 -2.20 23.06 -4.75
C ALA A 210 -1.68 24.51 -4.65
N GLN A 211 -0.49 24.79 -5.20
CA GLN A 211 0.07 26.14 -5.26
C GLN A 211 -0.82 27.12 -6.03
N GLN A 212 -1.53 26.66 -7.07
CA GLN A 212 -2.43 27.49 -7.88
C GLN A 212 -3.77 27.79 -7.18
N HIS A 213 -4.22 26.89 -6.31
CA HIS A 213 -5.59 26.91 -5.78
C HIS A 213 -5.70 27.15 -4.28
N PHE A 214 -4.64 26.92 -3.51
CA PHE A 214 -4.61 27.17 -2.06
C PHE A 214 -3.82 28.43 -1.72
N PRO A 215 -4.11 29.07 -0.57
CA PRO A 215 -3.31 30.17 -0.06
C PRO A 215 -1.84 29.79 0.09
N ALA A 216 -0.94 30.75 -0.14
CA ALA A 216 0.47 30.55 0.17
C ALA A 216 0.63 30.18 1.65
N PRO A 217 1.45 29.18 1.97
CA PRO A 217 1.63 28.77 3.35
C PRO A 217 2.29 29.86 4.16
N GLN A 218 1.82 30.02 5.40
CA GLN A 218 2.42 30.94 6.36
C GLN A 218 3.45 30.18 7.19
N LEU A 219 4.72 30.57 7.07
CA LEU A 219 5.78 30.06 7.93
C LEU A 219 5.61 30.67 9.34
N SER A 220 5.66 29.84 10.36
CA SER A 220 5.70 30.27 11.76
C SER A 220 7.07 29.96 12.36
N SER A 221 7.33 30.42 13.59
CA SER A 221 8.53 30.04 14.34
C SER A 221 8.63 28.53 14.62
N ALA A 222 7.54 27.78 14.41
CA ALA A 222 7.51 26.32 14.52
C ALA A 222 7.80 25.61 13.18
N SER A 223 7.89 26.33 12.06
CA SER A 223 8.22 25.73 10.76
C SER A 223 9.68 25.29 10.71
N LEU A 224 9.92 24.01 10.46
CA LEU A 224 11.25 23.45 10.26
C LEU A 224 11.58 23.31 8.77
N PRO A 225 12.80 23.68 8.34
CA PRO A 225 13.26 23.36 6.99
C PRO A 225 13.36 21.84 6.82
N ILE A 226 13.03 21.34 5.62
CA ILE A 226 13.00 19.91 5.33
C ILE A 226 14.37 19.25 5.54
N GLU A 227 15.45 20.00 5.30
CA GLU A 227 16.83 19.58 5.50
C GLU A 227 17.09 19.27 6.98
N ALA A 228 16.54 20.06 7.90
CA ALA A 228 16.67 19.79 9.34
C ALA A 228 15.95 18.49 9.72
N VAL A 229 14.76 18.24 9.16
CA VAL A 229 14.01 17.00 9.38
C VAL A 229 14.75 15.79 8.77
N ALA A 230 15.28 15.92 7.55
CA ALA A 230 15.98 14.86 6.83
C ALA A 230 17.28 14.44 7.52
N LEU A 231 17.98 15.39 8.16
CA LEU A 231 19.18 15.15 8.94
C LEU A 231 18.90 14.71 10.40
N GLY A 232 17.63 14.58 10.79
CA GLY A 232 17.24 14.16 12.14
C GLY A 232 17.47 15.23 13.21
N HIS A 233 17.64 16.49 12.83
CA HIS A 233 17.71 17.62 13.75
C HIS A 233 16.30 17.97 14.24
N GLY A 234 15.97 17.57 15.47
CA GLY A 234 14.80 18.10 16.18
C GLY A 234 14.99 19.58 16.57
N HIS A 235 13.92 20.23 17.02
CA HIS A 235 13.92 21.65 17.45
C HIS A 235 15.06 22.03 18.42
N HIS A 236 15.58 21.08 19.20
CA HIS A 236 16.68 21.31 20.16
C HIS A 236 18.08 21.45 19.52
N ALA A 237 18.26 21.14 18.23
CA ALA A 237 19.57 21.21 17.58
C ALA A 237 19.83 22.53 16.83
N LEU A 238 18.88 23.48 16.85
CA LEU A 238 18.94 24.74 16.10
C LEU A 238 19.08 25.98 16.99
N GLU A 239 19.61 25.86 18.21
CA GLU A 239 20.01 27.02 19.03
C GLU A 239 21.35 27.60 18.53
N GLY A 240 21.26 28.33 17.42
CA GLY A 240 22.34 29.13 16.86
C GLY A 240 21.80 29.91 15.66
N PRO A 241 22.33 31.11 15.35
CA PRO A 241 21.90 31.85 14.17
C PRO A 241 22.20 31.01 12.92
N LEU A 242 21.17 30.40 12.34
CA LEU A 242 21.24 29.81 11.02
C LEU A 242 21.51 30.94 10.03
N GLU A 243 22.71 30.98 9.46
CA GLU A 243 22.95 31.75 8.25
C GLU A 243 22.06 31.16 7.15
N VAL A 244 20.92 31.82 6.92
CA VAL A 244 20.02 31.50 5.80
C VAL A 244 20.73 31.99 4.53
N PRO A 245 21.22 31.09 3.65
CA PRO A 245 21.76 31.52 2.37
C PRO A 245 20.67 32.28 1.61
N GLN A 246 21.05 33.32 0.85
CA GLN A 246 20.11 34.14 0.08
C GLN A 246 19.06 33.28 -0.62
N ARG A 247 17.78 33.55 -0.29
CA ARG A 247 16.56 32.89 -0.74
C ARG A 247 16.66 32.33 -2.16
N GLN A 248 16.78 31.01 -2.29
CA GLN A 248 16.06 30.34 -3.37
C GLN A 248 14.59 30.30 -2.98
N ARG A 249 13.74 30.86 -3.84
CA ARG A 249 12.29 30.84 -3.69
C ARG A 249 11.84 29.38 -3.80
N MET A 250 11.68 28.71 -2.67
CA MET A 250 11.09 27.37 -2.62
C MET A 250 9.58 27.53 -2.45
N ASP A 251 8.84 27.23 -3.51
CA ASP A 251 7.38 27.37 -3.60
C ASP A 251 6.62 26.06 -3.26
N VAL A 252 7.29 25.07 -2.65
CA VAL A 252 6.73 23.72 -2.46
C VAL A 252 6.67 23.36 -0.97
N ILE A 253 5.45 23.10 -0.48
CA ILE A 253 5.23 22.28 0.72
C ILE A 253 4.95 20.86 0.27
N THR A 254 5.84 19.95 0.64
CA THR A 254 5.59 18.51 0.56
C THR A 254 5.02 18.07 1.89
N VAL A 255 3.76 17.62 1.90
CA VAL A 255 3.18 16.92 3.06
C VAL A 255 3.82 15.54 3.11
N ILE A 256 4.81 15.37 3.98
CA ILE A 256 5.35 14.05 4.30
C ILE A 256 4.34 13.37 5.23
N PRO A 257 3.66 12.28 4.84
CA PRO A 257 2.87 11.51 5.79
C PRO A 257 3.78 11.05 6.93
N ALA A 258 3.52 11.58 8.13
CA ALA A 258 4.35 11.31 9.30
C ALA A 258 4.37 9.81 9.61
N ARG A 259 5.53 9.32 10.04
CA ARG A 259 5.71 7.94 10.51
C ARG A 259 4.90 7.76 11.79
N ALA A 260 4.44 6.52 12.05
CA ALA A 260 3.65 6.14 13.22
C ALA A 260 4.31 6.38 14.60
N LYS A 261 5.52 6.96 14.65
CA LYS A 261 6.25 7.31 15.89
C LYS A 261 6.14 8.78 16.31
N ASP A 262 5.49 9.63 15.53
CA ASP A 262 5.41 11.08 15.80
C ASP A 262 4.01 11.49 16.34
N VAL A 263 3.63 10.93 17.50
CA VAL A 263 2.31 11.15 18.15
C VAL A 263 2.03 12.64 18.41
N GLU A 264 3.05 13.41 18.79
CA GLU A 264 2.91 14.85 19.08
C GLU A 264 2.52 15.67 17.84
N LEU A 265 2.95 15.27 16.64
CA LEU A 265 2.60 15.96 15.40
C LEU A 265 1.12 15.75 15.02
N MET A 266 0.57 14.56 15.33
CA MET A 266 -0.84 14.23 15.09
C MET A 266 -1.78 14.94 16.06
N ASP A 267 -1.38 15.12 17.32
CA ASP A 267 -2.15 15.89 18.31
C ASP A 267 -2.11 17.40 18.03
N TYR A 268 -0.99 17.91 17.48
CA TYR A 268 -0.91 19.28 17.00
C TYR A 268 -1.83 19.54 15.78
N ALA A 269 -1.83 18.64 14.80
CA ALA A 269 -2.71 18.74 13.63
C ALA A 269 -4.21 18.67 14.01
N ARG A 270 -4.56 17.89 15.05
CA ARG A 270 -5.94 17.84 15.58
C ARG A 270 -6.38 19.13 16.28
N SER A 271 -5.45 19.89 16.86
CA SER A 271 -5.77 21.11 17.60
C SER A 271 -5.76 22.39 16.75
N THR A 272 -5.38 22.30 15.47
CA THR A 272 -5.31 23.46 14.56
C THR A 272 -6.30 23.41 13.38
N TRP A 273 -6.98 22.28 13.14
CA TRP A 273 -7.90 22.10 11.99
C TRP A 273 -9.35 21.74 12.36
N LEU A 274 -9.71 21.89 13.65
CA LEU A 274 -11.08 22.01 14.16
C LEU A 274 -11.20 23.33 14.94
#